data_AF-A0A0F9H174-F1
#
_entry.id   AF-A0A0F9H174-F1
#
_cell.length_a   1.000
_cell.length_b   1.000
_cell.length_c   1.000
_cell.angle_alpha   90.00
_cell.angle_beta   90.00
_cell.angle_gamma   90.00
#
_symmetry.space_group_name_H-M   'P 1'
#
loop_
_entity.id
_entity.type
_entity.pdbx_description
1 polymer ?
#
loop_
_entity_poly.entity_id
_entity_poly.type
_entity_poly.pdbx_seq_one_letter_code
_entity_poly.pdbx_strand_id
1 'polypeptide(L)'
;MFAESLLPTLRSFFGEYEGNDRYKQAWREQGKGGPNHRIEFPYLGSIWMLKAAETPERLVGFEVAWALMNEAGSTEHGSQEQAYLNLVGRLRQKGFRHWLGVATTPSGYNWLWREWVESETAKETGHLLFHGSTFENKENLPDGYIERMSLAYVPGTPMYRERVLGEFVQMSGLVIPNFDVDKHVSPWPDELFIRKIAGVDFGVQSPTAIVECAVTKSGHKYMREWLYKRDCDDETFVKACRD
;
A
#
# COMPACT_ATOMS: atom_id res chain seq x y z
N MET A 1 5.19 -6.49 9.70
CA MET A 1 3.76 -6.58 9.34
C MET A 1 3.41 -7.88 8.59
N PHE A 2 4.11 -8.26 7.51
CA PHE A 2 3.83 -9.52 6.76
C PHE A 2 3.92 -10.83 7.56
N ALA A 3 4.91 -10.94 8.47
CA ALA A 3 5.10 -12.16 9.27
C ALA A 3 3.92 -12.44 10.22
N GLU A 4 3.09 -11.44 10.52
CA GLU A 4 1.95 -11.56 11.43
C GLU A 4 0.62 -11.79 10.70
N SER A 5 0.50 -11.48 9.40
CA SER A 5 -0.75 -11.68 8.63
C SER A 5 -0.80 -13.03 7.89
N LEU A 6 0.34 -13.53 7.42
CA LEU A 6 0.40 -14.81 6.70
C LEU A 6 0.09 -16.00 7.63
N LEU A 7 0.63 -15.99 8.86
CA LEU A 7 0.52 -17.13 9.78
C LEU A 7 -0.92 -17.39 10.27
N PRO A 8 -1.72 -16.38 10.69
CA PRO A 8 -3.13 -16.59 11.02
C PRO A 8 -3.95 -17.13 9.85
N THR A 9 -3.68 -16.62 8.64
CA THR A 9 -4.35 -17.09 7.41
C THR A 9 -4.00 -18.55 7.13
N LEU A 10 -2.72 -18.91 7.17
CA LEU A 10 -2.29 -20.30 7.04
C LEU A 10 -2.90 -21.20 8.12
N ARG A 11 -2.99 -20.74 9.38
CA ARG A 11 -3.67 -21.49 10.45
C ARG A 11 -5.16 -21.70 10.19
N SER A 12 -5.84 -20.75 9.53
CA SER A 12 -7.26 -20.92 9.17
C SER A 12 -7.47 -21.95 8.06
N PHE A 13 -6.62 -21.96 7.02
CA PHE A 13 -6.72 -22.91 5.91
C PHE A 13 -6.20 -24.30 6.25
N PHE A 14 -5.17 -24.37 7.09
CA PHE A 14 -4.41 -25.59 7.34
C PHE A 14 -4.51 -26.09 8.80
N GLY A 15 -5.08 -25.32 9.74
CA GLY A 15 -5.25 -25.67 11.17
C GLY A 15 -4.14 -25.16 12.11
N GLU A 16 -4.30 -25.36 13.42
CA GLU A 16 -3.26 -25.04 14.42
C GLU A 16 -2.07 -26.00 14.30
N TYR A 17 -1.05 -25.58 13.55
CA TYR A 17 0.11 -26.40 13.19
C TYR A 17 1.30 -26.35 14.17
N GLU A 18 1.10 -25.91 15.41
CA GLU A 18 2.13 -25.83 16.46
C GLU A 18 2.27 -27.16 17.24
N GLY A 19 2.52 -28.25 16.52
CA GLY A 19 2.81 -29.55 17.13
C GLY A 19 4.28 -29.67 17.50
N ASN A 20 4.61 -29.79 18.79
CA ASN A 20 5.97 -30.02 19.29
C ASN A 20 6.49 -31.46 19.06
N ASP A 21 5.79 -32.23 18.23
CA ASP A 21 6.03 -33.66 18.02
C ASP A 21 6.75 -33.88 16.68
N ARG A 22 7.87 -34.62 16.72
CA ARG A 22 8.80 -34.83 15.58
C ARG A 22 8.12 -35.45 14.35
N TYR A 23 6.94 -36.04 14.53
CA TYR A 23 6.14 -36.68 13.49
C TYR A 23 4.92 -35.86 13.02
N LYS A 24 4.74 -34.61 13.50
CA LYS A 24 3.59 -33.73 13.17
C LYS A 24 3.95 -32.34 12.63
N GLN A 25 5.21 -31.97 12.52
CA GLN A 25 5.60 -30.63 12.08
C GLN A 25 5.52 -30.48 10.56
N ALA A 26 4.35 -30.11 10.03
CA ALA A 26 4.20 -29.86 8.59
C ALA A 26 5.10 -28.73 8.09
N TRP A 27 5.45 -27.77 8.95
CA TRP A 27 6.37 -26.69 8.64
C TRP A 27 7.14 -26.17 9.86
N ARG A 28 8.19 -25.38 9.62
CA ARG A 28 9.03 -24.73 10.63
C ARG A 28 9.39 -23.31 10.21
N GLU A 29 9.19 -22.33 11.08
CA GLU A 29 9.75 -20.98 10.89
C GLU A 29 11.18 -20.90 11.43
N GLN A 30 12.08 -20.28 10.68
CA GLN A 30 13.43 -19.98 11.18
C GLN A 30 13.85 -18.57 10.80
N GLY A 31 14.64 -17.93 11.66
CA GLY A 31 15.27 -16.63 11.37
C GLY A 31 14.28 -15.47 11.28
N LYS A 32 13.15 -15.51 11.99
CA LYS A 32 12.10 -14.48 11.98
C LYS A 32 12.68 -13.08 12.17
N GLY A 33 12.34 -12.16 11.26
CA GLY A 33 12.78 -10.77 11.27
C GLY A 33 14.25 -10.55 10.84
N GLY A 34 14.98 -11.61 10.51
CA GLY A 34 16.38 -11.54 10.07
C GLY A 34 16.56 -11.81 8.56
N PRO A 35 17.79 -11.67 8.03
CA PRO A 35 18.09 -11.87 6.60
C PRO A 35 17.93 -13.33 6.11
N ASN A 36 17.83 -14.28 7.04
CA ASN A 36 17.66 -15.72 6.80
C ASN A 36 16.25 -16.21 7.16
N HIS A 37 15.27 -15.30 7.21
CA HIS A 37 13.88 -15.64 7.50
C HIS A 37 13.32 -16.59 6.45
N ARG A 38 12.85 -17.76 6.89
CA ARG A 38 12.29 -18.78 6.02
C ARG A 38 11.26 -19.65 6.73
N ILE A 39 10.42 -20.28 5.92
CA ILE A 39 9.48 -21.32 6.31
C ILE A 39 9.92 -22.61 5.60
N GLU A 40 10.22 -23.65 6.37
CA GLU A 40 10.59 -24.97 5.85
C GLU A 40 9.37 -25.88 5.91
N PHE A 41 9.12 -26.69 4.89
CA PHE A 41 8.09 -27.73 4.87
C PHE A 41 8.76 -29.10 4.70
N PRO A 42 9.17 -29.76 5.80
CA PRO A 42 10.04 -30.94 5.74
C PRO A 42 9.44 -32.10 4.93
N TYR A 43 8.13 -32.33 5.06
CA TYR A 43 7.44 -33.41 4.33
C TYR A 43 7.33 -33.16 2.83
N LEU A 44 7.24 -31.89 2.42
CA LEU A 44 7.20 -31.50 1.01
C LEU A 44 8.61 -31.33 0.42
N GLY A 45 9.65 -31.30 1.27
CA GLY A 45 11.01 -31.00 0.85
C GLY A 45 11.18 -29.58 0.29
N SER A 46 10.31 -28.64 0.67
CA SER A 46 10.31 -27.27 0.14
C SER A 46 10.67 -26.23 1.20
N ILE A 47 11.29 -25.13 0.76
CA ILE A 47 11.65 -24.00 1.62
C ILE A 47 11.11 -22.73 0.97
N TRP A 48 10.41 -21.91 1.75
CA TRP A 48 10.00 -20.58 1.37
C TRP A 48 10.92 -19.57 2.03
N MET A 49 11.65 -18.81 1.23
CA MET A 49 12.50 -17.73 1.72
C MET A 49 11.66 -16.45 1.79
N LEU A 50 11.62 -15.83 2.97
CA LEU A 50 10.92 -14.57 3.18
C LEU A 50 11.95 -13.44 3.10
N LYS A 51 11.95 -12.72 1.98
CA LYS A 51 12.93 -11.68 1.67
C LYS A 51 12.22 -10.34 1.45
N ALA A 52 12.77 -9.27 2.02
CA ALA A 52 12.27 -7.91 1.78
C ALA A 52 12.76 -7.39 0.42
N ALA A 53 11.83 -6.89 -0.40
CA ALA A 53 12.15 -6.29 -1.70
C ALA A 53 12.79 -4.89 -1.57
N GLU A 54 12.69 -4.25 -0.41
CA GLU A 54 13.38 -2.99 -0.06
C GLU A 54 14.90 -3.04 -0.20
N THR A 55 15.48 -4.24 -0.07
CA THR A 55 16.92 -4.49 -0.22
C THR A 55 17.15 -5.39 -1.43
N PRO A 56 16.91 -4.91 -2.67
CA PRO A 56 16.99 -5.74 -3.88
C PRO A 56 18.37 -6.35 -4.09
N GLU A 57 19.43 -5.69 -3.62
CA GLU A 57 20.81 -6.19 -3.64
C GLU A 57 21.02 -7.47 -2.81
N ARG A 58 20.10 -7.78 -1.88
CA ARG A 58 20.11 -9.04 -1.11
C ARG A 58 19.34 -10.17 -1.80
N LEU A 59 18.65 -9.88 -2.90
CA LEU A 59 17.95 -10.86 -3.74
C LEU A 59 18.90 -11.50 -4.77
N VAL A 60 20.14 -11.72 -4.35
CA VAL A 60 21.22 -12.28 -5.14
C VAL A 60 21.82 -13.48 -4.40
N GLY A 61 22.32 -14.47 -5.13
CA GLY A 61 23.05 -15.61 -4.53
C GLY A 61 22.26 -16.87 -4.16
N PHE A 62 20.95 -16.94 -4.45
CA PHE A 62 20.17 -18.18 -4.32
C PHE A 62 19.58 -18.64 -5.66
N GLU A 63 18.99 -19.83 -5.68
CA GLU A 63 18.23 -20.38 -6.79
C GLU A 63 16.86 -20.81 -6.28
N VAL A 64 15.82 -20.51 -7.05
CA VAL A 64 14.44 -20.87 -6.71
C VAL A 64 13.74 -21.47 -7.92
N ALA A 65 12.75 -22.31 -7.65
CA ALA A 65 11.77 -22.70 -8.64
C ALA A 65 10.76 -21.58 -8.87
N TRP A 66 10.27 -20.96 -7.78
CA TRP A 66 9.15 -20.01 -7.82
C TRP A 66 9.47 -18.76 -7.02
N ALA A 67 8.90 -17.63 -7.44
CA ALA A 67 8.95 -16.38 -6.70
C ALA A 67 7.56 -15.72 -6.69
N LEU A 68 7.19 -15.11 -5.56
CA LEU A 68 5.97 -14.33 -5.42
C LEU A 68 6.33 -12.99 -4.76
N MET A 69 5.92 -11.90 -5.40
CA MET A 69 6.06 -10.55 -4.85
C MET A 69 4.68 -10.01 -4.48
N ASN A 70 4.59 -9.34 -3.33
CA ASN A 70 3.37 -8.68 -2.88
C ASN A 70 3.60 -7.16 -2.79
N GLU A 71 2.58 -6.37 -3.12
CA GLU A 71 2.64 -4.90 -3.23
C GLU A 71 3.78 -4.40 -4.13
N ALA A 72 4.09 -5.14 -5.21
CA ALA A 72 5.23 -4.81 -6.07
C ALA A 72 5.03 -3.50 -6.88
N GLY A 73 3.81 -2.97 -6.93
CA GLY A 73 3.51 -1.65 -7.48
C GLY A 73 3.84 -0.49 -6.54
N SER A 74 4.22 -0.76 -5.28
CA SER A 74 4.53 0.26 -4.28
C SER A 74 5.79 1.05 -4.65
N THR A 75 5.72 2.36 -4.47
CA THR A 75 6.84 3.30 -4.65
C THR A 75 7.52 3.68 -3.33
N GLU A 76 7.03 3.20 -2.19
CA GLU A 76 7.47 3.65 -0.87
C GLU A 76 8.77 2.97 -0.38
N HIS A 77 9.16 1.87 -1.03
CA HIS A 77 10.02 0.85 -0.41
C HIS A 77 11.10 0.29 -1.36
N GLY A 78 11.96 1.18 -1.87
CA GLY A 78 13.04 0.81 -2.80
C GLY A 78 12.55 0.44 -4.21
N SER A 79 13.47 0.02 -5.09
CA SER A 79 13.11 -0.34 -6.47
C SER A 79 12.56 -1.77 -6.54
N GLN A 80 11.22 -1.88 -6.48
CA GLN A 80 10.50 -3.14 -6.68
C GLN A 80 10.78 -3.75 -8.06
N GLU A 81 10.94 -2.92 -9.10
CA GLU A 81 11.33 -3.35 -10.44
C GLU A 81 12.72 -4.02 -10.43
N GLN A 82 13.69 -3.45 -9.69
CA GLN A 82 15.01 -4.09 -9.56
C GLN A 82 14.94 -5.42 -8.80
N ALA A 83 14.09 -5.51 -7.76
CA ALA A 83 13.86 -6.76 -7.05
C ALA A 83 13.29 -7.83 -7.99
N TYR A 84 12.30 -7.46 -8.81
CA TYR A 84 11.73 -8.32 -9.85
C TYR A 84 12.80 -8.82 -10.83
N LEU A 85 13.59 -7.93 -11.42
CA LEU A 85 14.65 -8.31 -12.37
C LEU A 85 15.68 -9.24 -11.74
N ASN A 86 16.06 -9.00 -10.48
CA ASN A 86 16.97 -9.89 -9.75
C ASN A 86 16.39 -11.29 -9.60
N LEU A 87 15.10 -11.39 -9.23
CA LEU A 87 14.38 -12.65 -9.03
C LEU A 87 14.17 -13.42 -10.33
N VAL A 88 13.88 -12.75 -11.46
CA VAL A 88 13.82 -13.38 -12.78
C VAL A 88 15.11 -14.16 -13.05
N GLY A 89 16.27 -13.58 -12.74
CA GLY A 89 17.56 -14.25 -12.88
C GLY A 89 17.81 -15.40 -11.88
N ARG A 90 16.98 -15.58 -10.84
CA ARG A 90 17.11 -16.65 -9.83
C ARG A 90 16.25 -17.87 -10.12
N LEU A 91 15.29 -17.76 -11.04
CA LEU A 91 14.36 -18.81 -11.46
C LEU A 91 15.06 -19.85 -12.35
N ARG A 92 15.91 -20.69 -11.74
CA ARG A 92 16.72 -21.67 -12.48
C ARG A 92 16.92 -23.00 -11.76
N GLN A 93 16.15 -23.25 -10.70
CA GLN A 93 16.25 -24.50 -9.95
C GLN A 93 15.97 -25.70 -10.87
N LYS A 94 16.94 -26.61 -11.01
CA LYS A 94 16.82 -27.79 -11.88
C LYS A 94 15.70 -28.73 -11.40
N GLY A 95 14.97 -29.30 -12.35
CA GLY A 95 13.92 -30.30 -12.09
C GLY A 95 12.53 -29.72 -11.78
N PHE A 96 12.37 -28.39 -11.80
CA PHE A 96 11.10 -27.73 -11.52
C PHE A 96 10.71 -26.77 -12.66
N ARG A 97 9.40 -26.58 -12.83
CA ARG A 97 8.89 -25.47 -13.66
C ARG A 97 9.10 -24.15 -12.94
N HIS A 98 9.41 -23.11 -13.69
CA HIS A 98 9.67 -21.79 -13.15
C HIS A 98 8.50 -20.85 -13.40
N TRP A 99 8.14 -20.07 -12.39
CA TRP A 99 7.19 -18.98 -12.53
C TRP A 99 7.46 -17.90 -11.48
N LEU A 100 7.10 -16.68 -11.83
CA LEU A 100 7.10 -15.53 -10.94
C LEU A 100 5.71 -14.92 -10.93
N GLY A 101 5.12 -14.77 -9.75
CA GLY A 101 3.87 -14.07 -9.55
C GLY A 101 4.09 -12.70 -8.92
N VAL A 102 3.24 -11.75 -9.29
CA VAL A 102 3.14 -10.45 -8.64
C VAL A 102 1.68 -10.23 -8.24
N ALA A 103 1.47 -9.84 -6.98
CA ALA A 103 0.19 -9.34 -6.49
C ALA A 103 0.36 -7.88 -6.05
N THR A 104 -0.53 -7.00 -6.47
CA THR A 104 -0.49 -5.58 -6.11
C THR A 104 -1.86 -4.95 -6.22
N THR A 105 -2.06 -3.85 -5.49
CA THR A 105 -2.99 -2.83 -5.97
C THR A 105 -2.31 -2.08 -7.12
N PRO A 106 -2.96 -1.85 -8.28
CA PRO A 106 -2.39 -1.02 -9.34
C PRO A 106 -2.07 0.39 -8.83
N SER A 107 -1.10 1.05 -9.46
CA SER A 107 -0.75 2.43 -9.12
C SER A 107 -0.20 3.11 -10.37
N GLY A 108 -0.97 4.06 -10.91
CA GLY A 108 -0.59 4.75 -12.13
C GLY A 108 -0.35 3.82 -13.33
N TYR A 109 0.40 4.30 -14.33
CA TYR A 109 0.98 3.48 -15.39
C TYR A 109 2.45 3.19 -15.07
N ASN A 110 2.67 2.44 -13.98
CA ASN A 110 4.00 2.12 -13.48
C ASN A 110 4.68 0.97 -14.28
N TRP A 111 5.79 0.45 -13.74
CA TRP A 111 6.54 -0.63 -14.37
C TRP A 111 5.74 -1.92 -14.57
N LEU A 112 4.78 -2.22 -13.70
CA LEU A 112 3.90 -3.39 -13.86
C LEU A 112 2.96 -3.21 -15.04
N TRP A 113 2.45 -1.99 -15.26
CA TRP A 113 1.66 -1.70 -16.45
C TRP A 113 2.50 -1.89 -17.71
N ARG A 114 3.74 -1.38 -17.74
CA ARG A 114 4.64 -1.61 -18.89
C ARG A 114 4.90 -3.09 -19.13
N GLU A 115 5.19 -3.85 -18.07
CA GLU A 115 5.59 -5.26 -18.18
C GLU A 115 4.41 -6.20 -18.48
N TRP A 116 3.23 -6.01 -17.88
CA TRP A 116 2.07 -6.91 -18.06
C TRP A 116 1.02 -6.39 -19.05
N VAL A 117 0.94 -5.08 -19.29
CA VAL A 117 -0.10 -4.48 -20.16
C VAL A 117 0.47 -3.96 -21.46
N GLU A 118 1.62 -3.29 -21.47
CA GLU A 118 2.19 -2.70 -22.68
C GLU A 118 3.09 -3.68 -23.45
N SER A 119 3.90 -4.48 -22.75
CA SER A 119 4.88 -5.37 -23.36
C SER A 119 4.24 -6.55 -24.11
N GLU A 120 4.23 -6.47 -25.43
CA GLU A 120 3.75 -7.55 -26.31
C GLU A 120 4.62 -8.81 -26.14
N THR A 121 5.94 -8.66 -26.12
CA THR A 121 6.89 -9.76 -25.93
C THR A 121 6.63 -10.51 -24.61
N ALA A 122 6.36 -9.81 -23.51
CA ALA A 122 6.07 -10.46 -22.23
C ALA A 122 4.78 -11.29 -22.30
N LYS A 123 3.73 -10.78 -22.95
CA LYS A 123 2.49 -11.52 -23.17
C LYS A 123 2.70 -12.76 -24.04
N GLU A 124 3.45 -12.63 -25.15
CA GLU A 124 3.77 -13.76 -26.04
C GLU A 124 4.60 -14.84 -25.35
N THR A 125 5.46 -14.44 -24.41
CA THR A 125 6.35 -15.34 -23.64
C THR A 125 5.71 -15.90 -22.37
N GLY A 126 4.49 -15.48 -22.04
CA GLY A 126 3.63 -16.15 -21.05
C GLY A 126 3.19 -15.32 -19.85
N HIS A 127 3.40 -14.00 -19.83
CA HIS A 127 2.84 -13.16 -18.77
C HIS A 127 1.31 -13.15 -18.84
N LEU A 128 0.69 -13.49 -17.71
CA LEU A 128 -0.76 -13.46 -17.52
C LEU A 128 -1.11 -12.34 -16.55
N LEU A 129 -2.14 -11.57 -16.87
CA LEU A 129 -2.71 -10.55 -15.99
C LEU A 129 -4.11 -10.97 -15.57
N PHE A 130 -4.31 -11.10 -14.26
CA PHE A 130 -5.61 -11.29 -13.65
C PHE A 130 -6.04 -9.98 -13.01
N HIS A 131 -7.14 -9.43 -13.50
CA HIS A 131 -7.78 -8.25 -12.92
C HIS A 131 -8.79 -8.72 -11.87
N GLY A 132 -8.88 -8.00 -10.75
CA GLY A 132 -9.75 -8.37 -9.65
C GLY A 132 -10.26 -7.13 -8.93
N SER A 133 -11.55 -6.86 -9.08
CA SER A 133 -12.24 -5.80 -8.37
C SER A 133 -12.67 -6.27 -6.97
N THR A 134 -12.89 -5.33 -6.05
CA THR A 134 -13.43 -5.63 -4.71
C THR A 134 -14.80 -6.30 -4.80
N PHE A 135 -15.58 -6.00 -5.84
CA PHE A 135 -16.91 -6.57 -6.06
C PHE A 135 -16.89 -8.07 -6.34
N GLU A 136 -15.85 -8.58 -7.00
CA GLU A 136 -15.69 -10.01 -7.27
C GLU A 136 -15.44 -10.82 -6.01
N ASN A 137 -14.97 -10.18 -4.94
CA ASN A 137 -14.74 -10.81 -3.64
C ASN A 137 -15.90 -10.60 -2.65
N LYS A 138 -17.07 -10.13 -3.11
CA LYS A 138 -18.20 -9.73 -2.24
C LYS A 138 -18.59 -10.80 -1.20
N GLU A 139 -18.65 -12.06 -1.59
CA GLU A 139 -19.07 -13.17 -0.71
C GLU A 139 -18.12 -13.40 0.48
N ASN A 140 -16.88 -12.88 0.42
CA ASN A 140 -15.88 -12.99 1.48
C ASN A 140 -15.70 -11.69 2.28
N LEU A 141 -16.51 -10.67 2.01
CA LEU A 141 -16.39 -9.35 2.63
C LEU A 141 -17.50 -9.14 3.67
N PRO A 142 -17.22 -8.38 4.76
CA PRO A 142 -18.26 -8.01 5.71
C PRO A 142 -19.39 -7.20 5.07
N ASP A 143 -20.59 -7.34 5.61
CA ASP A 143 -21.74 -6.54 5.17
C ASP A 143 -21.44 -5.03 5.18
N GLY A 144 -21.88 -4.35 4.13
CA GLY A 144 -21.66 -2.91 3.97
C GLY A 144 -20.22 -2.51 3.57
N TYR A 145 -19.29 -3.45 3.38
CA TYR A 145 -17.89 -3.12 3.12
C TYR A 145 -17.70 -2.36 1.80
N ILE A 146 -18.32 -2.86 0.73
CA ILE A 146 -18.22 -2.26 -0.61
C ILE A 146 -18.84 -0.87 -0.62
N GLU A 147 -19.95 -0.68 0.11
CA GLU A 147 -20.63 0.60 0.27
C GLU A 147 -19.71 1.60 1.00
N ARG A 148 -19.07 1.18 2.09
CA ARG A 148 -18.09 2.01 2.81
C ARG A 148 -16.89 2.37 1.93
N MET A 149 -16.35 1.42 1.16
CA MET A 149 -15.27 1.67 0.20
C MET A 149 -15.69 2.66 -0.87
N SER A 150 -16.93 2.55 -1.36
CA SER A 150 -17.48 3.46 -2.36
C SER A 150 -17.65 4.86 -1.79
N LEU A 151 -18.11 5.01 -0.55
CA LEU A 151 -18.19 6.31 0.11
C LEU A 151 -16.79 6.94 0.33
N ALA A 152 -15.79 6.13 0.67
CA ALA A 152 -14.43 6.61 0.93
C ALA A 152 -13.68 7.03 -0.34
N TYR A 153 -13.71 6.19 -1.38
CA TYR A 153 -12.96 6.43 -2.61
C TYR A 153 -13.74 7.16 -3.70
N VAL A 154 -15.06 7.27 -3.54
CA VAL A 154 -16.00 8.02 -4.41
C VAL A 154 -16.09 7.43 -5.82
N PRO A 155 -17.23 6.83 -6.22
CA PRO A 155 -17.40 6.28 -7.56
C PRO A 155 -17.13 7.30 -8.67
N GLY A 156 -16.46 6.87 -9.72
CA GLY A 156 -16.11 7.71 -10.87
C GLY A 156 -14.79 8.48 -10.75
N THR A 157 -14.13 8.45 -9.59
CA THR A 157 -12.79 9.05 -9.43
C THR A 157 -11.68 8.08 -9.85
N PRO A 158 -10.48 8.57 -10.25
CA PRO A 158 -9.33 7.71 -10.48
C PRO A 158 -8.96 6.86 -9.26
N MET A 159 -9.08 7.40 -8.04
CA MET A 159 -8.76 6.65 -6.83
C MET A 159 -9.72 5.47 -6.61
N TYR A 160 -11.01 5.63 -6.92
CA TYR A 160 -11.98 4.54 -6.89
C TYR A 160 -11.67 3.45 -7.92
N ARG A 161 -11.32 3.85 -9.15
CA ARG A 161 -10.93 2.91 -10.20
C ARG A 161 -9.69 2.10 -9.80
N GLU A 162 -8.70 2.76 -9.21
CA GLU A 162 -7.49 2.11 -8.70
C GLU A 162 -7.78 1.17 -7.52
N ARG A 163 -8.43 1.68 -6.45
CA ARG A 163 -8.53 0.99 -5.15
C ARG A 163 -9.71 0.06 -5.01
N VAL A 164 -10.81 0.30 -5.73
CA VAL A 164 -12.03 -0.52 -5.64
C VAL A 164 -12.17 -1.40 -6.87
N LEU A 165 -11.95 -0.85 -8.06
CA LEU A 165 -12.06 -1.61 -9.31
C LEU A 165 -10.76 -2.32 -9.70
N GLY A 166 -9.63 -2.01 -9.08
CA GLY A 166 -8.35 -2.67 -9.36
C GLY A 166 -7.79 -2.33 -10.74
N GLU A 167 -8.08 -1.14 -11.27
CA GLU A 167 -7.65 -0.72 -12.61
C GLU A 167 -6.34 0.07 -12.59
N PHE A 168 -5.48 -0.12 -13.59
CA PHE A 168 -4.39 0.81 -13.86
C PHE A 168 -4.97 2.11 -14.42
N VAL A 169 -4.81 3.21 -13.69
CA VAL A 169 -5.33 4.52 -14.07
C VAL A 169 -4.32 5.61 -13.76
N GLN A 170 -4.25 6.62 -14.62
CA GLN A 170 -3.47 7.81 -14.32
C GLN A 170 -4.23 8.69 -13.31
N MET A 171 -3.62 8.92 -12.15
CA MET A 171 -4.10 9.89 -11.18
C MET A 171 -3.92 11.31 -11.75
N SER A 172 -4.99 11.85 -12.32
CA SER A 172 -5.03 13.17 -12.94
C SER A 172 -6.32 13.91 -12.60
N GLY A 173 -6.30 15.24 -12.68
CA GLY A 173 -7.42 16.09 -12.32
C GLY A 173 -7.33 16.63 -10.89
N LEU A 174 -8.47 17.07 -10.35
CA LEU A 174 -8.55 17.62 -9.00
C LEU A 174 -8.30 16.53 -7.95
N VAL A 175 -7.43 16.82 -6.99
CA VAL A 175 -7.12 15.91 -5.87
C VAL A 175 -8.35 15.67 -4.99
N ILE A 176 -9.22 16.68 -4.84
CA ILE A 176 -10.45 16.62 -4.04
C ILE A 176 -11.64 16.96 -4.96
N PRO A 177 -12.07 16.03 -5.83
CA PRO A 177 -13.08 16.34 -6.86
C PRO A 177 -14.47 16.61 -6.27
N ASN A 178 -14.74 16.14 -5.04
CA ASN A 178 -16.01 16.35 -4.35
C ASN A 178 -16.06 17.63 -3.51
N PHE A 179 -15.01 18.46 -3.55
CA PHE A 179 -15.05 19.74 -2.86
C PHE A 179 -16.04 20.66 -3.57
N ASP A 180 -17.20 20.81 -2.93
CA ASP A 180 -18.28 21.69 -3.34
C ASP A 180 -18.26 22.94 -2.44
N VAL A 181 -18.06 24.12 -3.03
CA VAL A 181 -17.99 25.40 -2.30
C VAL A 181 -19.28 25.65 -1.52
N ASP A 182 -20.43 25.34 -2.11
CA ASP A 182 -21.74 25.63 -1.50
C ASP A 182 -22.03 24.71 -0.30
N LYS A 183 -21.31 23.58 -0.19
CA LYS A 183 -21.47 22.61 0.90
C LYS A 183 -20.37 22.68 1.94
N HIS A 184 -19.14 23.00 1.53
CA HIS A 184 -17.95 22.88 2.38
C HIS A 184 -17.36 24.22 2.79
N VAL A 185 -17.79 25.33 2.18
CA VAL A 185 -17.41 26.68 2.62
C VAL A 185 -18.57 27.28 3.39
N SER A 186 -18.27 27.74 4.59
CA SER A 186 -19.23 28.44 5.44
C SER A 186 -18.51 29.55 6.21
N PRO A 187 -19.25 30.56 6.70
CA PRO A 187 -18.70 31.51 7.68
C PRO A 187 -18.17 30.75 8.90
N TRP A 188 -17.16 31.32 9.55
CA TRP A 188 -16.66 30.78 10.81
C TRP A 188 -17.79 30.80 11.85
N PRO A 189 -18.11 29.67 12.51
CA PRO A 189 -19.28 29.60 13.36
C PRO A 189 -19.03 30.32 14.68
N ASP A 190 -20.07 30.94 15.22
CA ASP A 190 -20.10 31.46 16.59
C ASP A 190 -20.52 30.34 17.55
N GLU A 191 -19.67 29.30 17.64
CA GLU A 191 -19.89 28.13 18.48
C GLU A 191 -18.68 27.86 19.39
N LEU A 192 -18.92 27.17 20.51
CA LEU A 192 -17.84 26.73 21.40
C LEU A 192 -17.03 25.60 20.75
N PHE A 193 -15.74 25.87 20.55
CA PHE A 193 -14.76 24.86 20.16
C PHE A 193 -14.19 24.16 21.39
N ILE A 194 -14.23 22.84 21.40
CA ILE A 194 -13.70 21.99 22.48
C ILE A 194 -12.25 21.58 22.25
N ARG A 195 -11.75 21.72 21.01
CA ARG A 195 -10.39 21.41 20.63
C ARG A 195 -9.97 22.25 19.42
N LYS A 196 -8.72 22.71 19.42
CA LYS A 196 -8.07 23.39 18.32
C LYS A 196 -6.69 22.79 18.08
N ILE A 197 -6.33 22.59 16.82
CA ILE A 197 -5.02 22.12 16.38
C ILE A 197 -4.62 22.98 15.19
N ALA A 198 -3.37 23.43 15.13
CA ALA A 198 -2.81 24.05 13.95
C ALA A 198 -1.85 23.08 13.25
N GLY A 199 -2.01 22.94 11.93
CA GLY A 199 -0.99 22.34 11.06
C GLY A 199 -0.09 23.43 10.52
N VAL A 200 1.22 23.20 10.51
CA VAL A 200 2.22 24.14 10.00
C VAL A 200 2.99 23.48 8.87
N ASP A 201 3.05 24.16 7.73
CA ASP A 201 3.91 23.82 6.60
C ASP A 201 4.92 24.96 6.40
N PHE A 202 6.19 24.67 6.67
CA PHE A 202 7.26 25.66 6.60
C PHE A 202 7.82 25.75 5.18
N GLY A 203 7.70 26.94 4.60
CA GLY A 203 8.28 27.24 3.30
C GLY A 203 9.45 28.22 3.44
N VAL A 204 10.64 27.80 2.99
CA VAL A 204 11.83 28.67 2.93
C VAL A 204 11.83 29.51 1.65
N GLN A 205 11.60 28.85 0.50
CA GLN A 205 11.42 29.50 -0.81
C GLN A 205 9.96 29.43 -1.30
N SER A 206 9.15 28.58 -0.66
CA SER A 206 7.71 28.46 -0.84
C SER A 206 7.00 29.24 0.28
N PRO A 207 5.69 29.51 0.17
CA PRO A 207 4.94 30.08 1.28
C PRO A 207 5.00 29.21 2.54
N THR A 208 5.06 29.85 3.71
CA THR A 208 4.73 29.21 4.98
C THR A 208 3.21 29.32 5.20
N ALA A 209 2.59 28.20 5.57
CA ALA A 209 1.17 28.11 5.83
C ALA A 209 0.90 27.60 7.25
N ILE A 210 -0.03 28.24 7.95
CA ILE A 210 -0.61 27.75 9.20
C ILE A 210 -2.11 27.62 8.98
N VAL A 211 -2.64 26.41 9.19
CA VAL A 211 -4.07 26.12 9.06
C VAL A 211 -4.59 25.65 10.41
N GLU A 212 -5.58 26.38 10.96
CA GLU A 212 -6.27 25.96 12.18
C GLU A 212 -7.39 25.00 11.84
N CYS A 213 -7.47 23.90 12.57
CA CYS A 213 -8.64 23.01 12.63
C CYS A 213 -9.25 23.09 14.02
N ALA A 214 -10.50 23.56 14.09
CA ALA A 214 -11.25 23.70 15.32
C ALA A 214 -12.45 22.73 15.32
N VAL A 215 -12.68 22.08 16.46
CA VAL A 215 -13.72 21.05 16.61
C VAL A 215 -14.78 21.54 17.59
N THR A 216 -16.04 21.56 17.16
CA THR A 216 -17.18 21.92 18.00
C THR A 216 -17.60 20.76 18.91
N LYS A 217 -18.46 21.04 19.90
CA LYS A 217 -19.00 20.00 20.79
C LYS A 217 -19.79 18.90 20.05
N SER A 218 -20.41 19.24 18.92
CA SER A 218 -21.14 18.28 18.06
C SER A 218 -20.22 17.45 17.16
N GLY A 219 -18.91 17.72 17.17
CA GLY A 219 -17.91 16.97 16.39
C GLY A 219 -17.68 17.51 14.97
N HIS A 220 -18.34 18.61 14.58
CA HIS A 220 -18.02 19.30 13.34
C HIS A 220 -16.62 19.90 13.41
N LYS A 221 -15.92 19.85 12.28
CA LYS A 221 -14.55 20.36 12.13
C LYS A 221 -14.58 21.55 11.19
N TYR A 222 -14.08 22.67 11.65
CA TYR A 222 -13.95 23.89 10.87
C TYR A 222 -12.46 24.15 10.65
N MET A 223 -12.11 24.43 9.40
CA MET A 223 -10.74 24.74 9.01
C MET A 223 -10.68 26.18 8.52
N ARG A 224 -9.67 26.93 8.96
CA ARG A 224 -9.37 28.26 8.42
C ARG A 224 -7.88 28.41 8.17
N GLU A 225 -7.56 29.16 7.13
CA GLU A 225 -6.23 29.73 6.98
C GLU A 225 -6.00 30.71 8.14
N TRP A 226 -4.97 30.43 8.93
CA TRP A 226 -4.49 31.34 9.96
C TRP A 226 -3.41 32.24 9.38
N LEU A 227 -2.44 31.64 8.70
CA LEU A 227 -1.34 32.34 8.05
C LEU A 227 -1.09 31.71 6.69
N TYR A 228 -0.92 32.53 5.66
CA TYR A 228 -0.32 32.12 4.40
C TYR A 228 0.57 33.24 3.89
N LYS A 229 1.89 33.05 4.01
CA LYS A 229 2.87 34.11 3.70
C LYS A 229 4.04 33.55 2.91
N ARG A 230 4.28 34.11 1.71
CA ARG A 230 5.53 33.94 0.95
C ARG A 230 6.67 34.64 1.67
N ASP A 231 7.85 34.04 1.63
CA ASP A 231 9.06 34.56 2.28
C ASP A 231 8.80 34.92 3.76
N CYS A 232 8.16 34.00 4.47
CA CYS A 232 7.77 34.22 5.86
C CYS A 232 9.00 34.20 6.76
N ASP A 233 9.38 35.37 7.27
CA ASP A 233 10.42 35.50 8.29
C ASP A 233 10.01 34.89 9.64
N ASP A 234 11.02 34.50 10.44
CA ASP A 234 10.86 33.88 11.75
C ASP A 234 10.04 34.77 12.71
N GLU A 235 10.20 36.09 12.63
CA GLU A 235 9.50 37.03 13.51
C GLU A 235 7.99 37.02 13.25
N THR A 236 7.59 37.05 11.97
CA THR A 236 6.19 36.96 11.55
C THR A 236 5.60 35.62 11.94
N PHE A 237 6.34 34.53 11.73
CA PHE A 237 5.90 33.20 12.10
C PHE A 237 5.67 33.07 13.62
N VAL A 238 6.65 33.51 14.42
CA VAL A 238 6.57 33.46 15.89
C VAL A 238 5.43 34.33 16.40
N LYS A 239 5.22 35.51 15.80
CA LYS A 239 4.09 36.37 16.13
C LYS A 239 2.76 35.66 15.85
N ALA A 240 2.61 35.08 14.67
CA ALA A 240 1.38 34.35 14.30
C ALA A 240 1.07 33.18 15.23
N CYS A 241 2.09 32.49 15.76
CA CYS A 241 1.90 31.38 16.71
C CYS A 241 1.59 31.80 18.14
N ARG A 242 1.74 33.08 18.50
CA ARG A 242 1.47 33.61 19.84
C ARG A 242 0.06 34.14 20.01
N ASP A 243 -0.58 34.52 18.91
CA ASP A 243 -1.96 35.00 18.85
C ASP A 243 -2.98 33.86 18.98
#